data_AF-R7UTX3-F1
#
_entry.id   AF-R7UTX3-F1
#
_cell.length_a   1.000
_cell.length_b   1.000
_cell.length_c   1.000
_cell.angle_alpha   90.00
_cell.angle_beta   90.00
_cell.angle_gamma   90.00
#
_symmetry.space_group_name_H-M   'P 1'
#
loop_
_entity.id
_entity.type
_entity.pdbx_description
1 polymer ?
#
loop_
_entity_poly.entity_id
_entity_poly.type
_entity_poly.pdbx_seq_one_letter_code
_entity_poly.pdbx_strand_id
1 'polypeptide(L)'
;MFMTSEELIQLMKWKLSRGKFRPRLIEFAASNSEEKVKASTEEAFQSASKGKLTAAIKTLTELKGIGPATASAILTAGCGQEVAFMADESVWGILGKQSLKYDLKEYLCFMEEILSIRNRLTEQGEISWTAHNVELCIWTFYQAERLGVEISPEVKSTKESLKRKSENGIKKVKKKQK
;
A
#
# COMPACT_ATOMS: atom_id res chain seq x y z
N MET A 1 4.44 -7.29 -19.68
CA MET A 1 5.06 -6.14 -18.97
C MET A 1 6.04 -6.72 -18.00
N PHE A 2 7.24 -6.17 -17.88
CA PHE A 2 8.28 -6.61 -16.95
C PHE A 2 9.03 -5.37 -16.42
N MET A 3 9.88 -5.56 -15.41
CA MET A 3 10.89 -4.58 -15.02
C MET A 3 12.29 -5.13 -15.25
N THR A 4 13.23 -4.25 -15.60
CA THR A 4 14.67 -4.51 -15.63
C THR A 4 15.25 -4.44 -14.21
N SER A 5 16.46 -4.97 -14.01
CA SER A 5 17.16 -4.85 -12.72
C SER A 5 17.46 -3.40 -12.37
N GLU A 6 17.75 -2.56 -13.36
CA GLU A 6 17.99 -1.13 -13.15
C GLU A 6 16.73 -0.42 -12.62
N GLU A 7 15.57 -0.66 -13.24
CA GLU A 7 14.30 -0.13 -12.77
C GLU A 7 13.93 -0.63 -11.38
N LEU A 8 14.21 -1.91 -11.07
CA LEU A 8 13.98 -2.48 -9.74
C LEU A 8 14.86 -1.77 -8.68
N ILE A 9 16.13 -1.55 -8.98
CA ILE A 9 17.07 -0.83 -8.09
C ILE A 9 16.60 0.61 -7.90
N GLN A 10 16.16 1.28 -8.97
CA GLN A 10 15.64 2.64 -8.91
C GLN A 10 14.37 2.73 -8.06
N LEU A 11 13.43 1.80 -8.22
CA LEU A 11 12.23 1.68 -7.39
C LEU A 11 12.61 1.48 -5.92
N MET A 12 13.60 0.64 -5.63
CA MET A 12 14.08 0.41 -4.26
C MET A 12 14.68 1.67 -3.63
N LYS A 13 15.50 2.42 -4.37
CA LYS A 13 16.04 3.71 -3.90
C LYS A 13 14.92 4.70 -3.58
N TRP A 14 13.95 4.85 -4.49
CA TRP A 14 12.78 5.70 -4.28
C TRP A 14 11.98 5.27 -3.06
N LYS A 15 11.64 3.98 -2.93
CA LYS A 15 10.85 3.45 -1.81
C LYS A 15 11.54 3.73 -0.47
N LEU A 16 12.84 3.50 -0.39
CA LEU A 16 13.62 3.72 0.84
C LEU A 16 13.82 5.20 1.18
N SER A 17 13.58 6.12 0.25
CA SER A 17 13.52 7.55 0.55
C SER A 17 12.24 7.96 1.30
N ARG A 18 11.15 7.18 1.16
CA ARG A 18 9.85 7.45 1.79
C ARG A 18 9.72 6.91 3.22
N GLY A 19 10.56 5.95 3.61
CA GLY A 19 10.44 5.24 4.89
C GLY A 19 11.76 5.06 5.61
N LYS A 20 11.86 4.01 6.45
CA LYS A 20 13.11 3.69 7.14
C LYS A 20 14.19 3.28 6.14
N PHE A 21 15.23 4.10 6.02
CA PHE A 21 16.36 3.82 5.13
C PHE A 21 17.10 2.55 5.55
N ARG A 22 17.18 1.58 4.63
CA ARG A 22 17.82 0.26 4.83
C ARG A 22 18.68 -0.09 3.60
N PRO A 23 19.91 0.45 3.51
CA PRO A 23 20.71 0.39 2.28
C PRO A 23 21.01 -1.05 1.82
N ARG A 24 21.18 -2.00 2.74
CA ARG A 24 21.39 -3.42 2.44
C ARG A 24 20.30 -4.04 1.56
N LEU A 25 19.07 -3.53 1.60
CA LEU A 25 18.00 -4.05 0.74
C LEU A 25 18.24 -3.71 -0.74
N ILE A 26 18.93 -2.61 -1.04
CA ILE A 26 19.33 -2.26 -2.41
C ILE A 26 20.36 -3.27 -2.93
N GLU A 27 21.35 -3.60 -2.11
CA GLU A 27 22.37 -4.62 -2.44
C GLU A 27 21.73 -5.99 -2.70
N PHE A 28 20.76 -6.41 -1.87
CA PHE A 28 20.03 -7.64 -2.11
C PHE A 28 19.20 -7.61 -3.39
N ALA A 29 18.51 -6.51 -3.68
CA ALA A 29 17.76 -6.36 -4.92
C ALA A 29 18.70 -6.43 -6.13
N ALA A 30 19.87 -5.78 -6.07
CA ALA A 30 20.89 -5.79 -7.11
C ALA A 30 21.57 -7.16 -7.30
N SER A 31 21.50 -8.06 -6.31
CA SER A 31 22.07 -9.41 -6.40
C SER A 31 21.21 -10.42 -7.15
N ASN A 32 20.00 -10.04 -7.59
CA ASN A 32 19.17 -10.89 -8.45
C ASN A 32 19.67 -10.77 -9.90
N SER A 33 19.58 -11.86 -10.68
CA SER A 33 19.92 -11.79 -12.11
C SER A 33 18.84 -11.08 -12.91
N GLU A 34 19.23 -10.45 -14.02
CA GLU A 34 18.33 -9.72 -14.93
C GLU A 34 17.20 -10.62 -15.44
N GLU A 35 17.51 -11.87 -15.80
CA GLU A 35 16.54 -12.85 -16.29
C GLU A 35 15.51 -13.18 -15.21
N LYS A 36 15.95 -13.33 -13.96
CA LYS A 36 15.06 -13.64 -12.84
C LYS A 36 14.15 -12.45 -12.53
N VAL A 37 14.68 -11.23 -12.52
CA VAL A 37 13.88 -10.01 -12.28
C VAL A 37 12.81 -9.86 -13.36
N LYS A 38 13.17 -10.00 -14.63
CA LYS A 38 12.22 -9.91 -15.75
C LYS A 38 11.15 -10.98 -15.66
N ALA A 39 11.52 -12.25 -15.48
CA ALA A 39 10.57 -13.35 -15.40
C ALA A 39 9.61 -13.22 -14.22
N SER A 40 10.12 -12.95 -13.01
CA SER A 40 9.28 -12.83 -11.81
C SER A 40 8.35 -11.62 -11.89
N THR A 41 8.80 -10.48 -12.41
CA THR A 41 7.95 -9.29 -12.54
C THR A 41 6.89 -9.48 -13.61
N GLU A 42 7.23 -10.12 -14.74
CA GLU A 42 6.26 -10.44 -15.78
C GLU A 42 5.15 -11.36 -15.29
N GLU A 43 5.51 -12.47 -14.65
CA GLU A 43 4.54 -13.39 -14.07
C GLU A 43 3.66 -12.70 -13.01
N ALA A 44 4.26 -11.85 -12.18
CA ALA A 44 3.54 -11.11 -11.15
C ALA A 44 2.53 -10.11 -11.74
N PHE A 45 2.91 -9.35 -12.78
CA PHE A 45 1.99 -8.45 -13.47
C PHE A 45 0.84 -9.21 -14.15
N GLN A 46 1.13 -10.36 -14.78
CA GLN A 46 0.10 -11.22 -15.37
C GLN A 46 -0.85 -11.81 -14.31
N SER A 47 -0.33 -12.15 -13.13
CA SER A 47 -1.15 -12.64 -12.03
C SER A 47 -2.03 -11.54 -11.45
N ALA A 48 -1.47 -10.34 -11.25
CA ALA A 48 -2.19 -9.18 -10.74
C ALA A 48 -3.32 -8.74 -11.68
N SER A 49 -3.08 -8.69 -13.00
CA SER A 49 -4.11 -8.33 -13.99
C SER A 49 -5.28 -9.33 -14.05
N LYS A 50 -5.05 -10.58 -13.62
CA LYS A 50 -6.08 -11.61 -13.47
C LYS A 50 -6.75 -11.62 -12.09
N GLY A 51 -6.50 -10.61 -11.25
CA GLY A 51 -7.01 -10.54 -9.88
C GLY A 51 -6.35 -11.51 -8.89
N LYS A 52 -5.26 -12.19 -9.28
CA LYS A 52 -4.55 -13.17 -8.43
C LYS A 52 -3.45 -12.50 -7.61
N LEU A 53 -3.84 -11.55 -6.76
CA LEU A 53 -2.91 -10.72 -6.01
C LEU A 53 -1.98 -11.52 -5.08
N THR A 54 -2.52 -12.55 -4.41
CA THR A 54 -1.74 -13.45 -3.56
C THR A 54 -0.62 -14.14 -4.33
N ALA A 55 -0.88 -14.60 -5.55
CA ALA A 55 0.14 -15.23 -6.39
C ALA A 55 1.19 -14.20 -6.79
N ALA A 56 0.75 -13.02 -7.26
CA ALA A 56 1.64 -11.95 -7.69
C ALA A 56 2.63 -11.52 -6.59
N ILE A 57 2.15 -11.34 -5.35
CA ILE A 57 3.02 -10.98 -4.22
C ILE A 57 3.99 -12.12 -3.89
N LYS A 58 3.51 -13.38 -3.88
CA LYS A 58 4.38 -14.54 -3.59
C LYS A 58 5.53 -14.62 -4.60
N THR A 59 5.22 -14.55 -5.90
CA THR A 59 6.23 -14.55 -6.97
C THR A 59 7.28 -13.45 -6.76
N LEU A 60 6.86 -12.22 -6.44
CA LEU A 60 7.81 -11.12 -6.21
C LEU A 60 8.64 -11.29 -4.95
N THR A 61 8.09 -11.90 -3.89
CA THR A 61 8.83 -12.13 -2.64
C THR A 61 9.90 -13.23 -2.73
N GLU A 62 9.98 -13.94 -3.86
CA GLU A 62 11.10 -14.86 -4.15
C GLU A 62 12.37 -14.14 -4.62
N LEU A 63 12.27 -12.86 -4.97
CA LEU A 63 13.41 -12.00 -5.26
C LEU A 63 14.08 -11.55 -3.96
N LYS A 64 15.41 -11.60 -3.93
CA LYS A 64 16.18 -11.16 -2.76
C LYS A 64 15.95 -9.67 -2.49
N GLY A 65 15.71 -9.32 -1.23
CA GLY A 65 15.47 -7.94 -0.82
C GLY A 65 14.04 -7.42 -1.07
N ILE A 66 13.15 -8.25 -1.62
CA ILE A 66 11.77 -7.88 -1.95
C ILE A 66 10.82 -8.54 -0.94
N GLY A 67 10.22 -7.74 -0.06
CA GLY A 67 9.11 -8.17 0.81
C GLY A 67 7.75 -7.70 0.29
N PRO A 68 6.63 -8.07 0.95
CA PRO A 68 5.27 -7.69 0.51
C PRO A 68 5.09 -6.19 0.25
N ALA A 69 5.67 -5.34 1.09
CA ALA A 69 5.62 -3.89 0.87
C ALA A 69 6.34 -3.46 -0.42
N THR A 70 7.52 -4.01 -0.73
CA THR A 70 8.20 -3.70 -2.00
C THR A 70 7.47 -4.33 -3.19
N ALA A 71 6.98 -5.56 -3.05
CA ALA A 71 6.20 -6.23 -4.08
C ALA A 71 4.96 -5.42 -4.46
N SER A 72 4.26 -4.83 -3.48
CA SER A 72 3.13 -3.94 -3.74
C SER A 72 3.52 -2.68 -4.53
N ALA A 73 4.71 -2.10 -4.30
CA ALA A 73 5.20 -0.96 -5.07
C ALA A 73 5.46 -1.33 -6.54
N ILE A 74 6.09 -2.48 -6.76
CA ILE A 74 6.33 -3.04 -8.10
C ILE A 74 5.01 -3.22 -8.84
N LEU A 75 4.03 -3.89 -8.22
CA LEU A 75 2.73 -4.12 -8.84
C LEU A 75 1.98 -2.82 -9.12
N THR A 76 2.05 -1.85 -8.21
CA THR A 76 1.37 -0.55 -8.38
C THR A 76 1.89 0.22 -9.60
N ALA A 77 3.18 0.11 -9.91
CA ALA A 77 3.77 0.76 -11.09
C ALA A 77 3.15 0.31 -12.42
N GLY A 78 2.70 -0.96 -12.52
CA GLY A 78 2.09 -1.51 -13.73
C GLY A 78 0.59 -1.79 -13.64
N CYS A 79 0.02 -1.84 -12.43
CA CYS A 79 -1.35 -2.26 -12.16
C CYS A 79 -2.09 -1.30 -11.21
N GLY A 80 -1.72 -0.02 -11.18
CA GLY A 80 -2.25 0.99 -10.26
C GLY A 80 -3.78 1.19 -10.27
N GLN A 81 -4.46 0.70 -11.31
CA GLN A 81 -5.94 0.65 -11.36
C GLN A 81 -6.53 -0.23 -10.25
N GLU A 82 -5.95 -1.42 -10.07
CA GLU A 82 -6.46 -2.48 -9.18
C GLU A 82 -5.54 -2.73 -7.98
N VAL A 83 -4.33 -2.18 -7.98
CA VAL A 83 -3.32 -2.44 -6.95
C VAL A 83 -2.82 -1.13 -6.36
N ALA A 84 -2.64 -1.11 -5.05
CA ALA A 84 -2.11 0.02 -4.31
C ALA A 84 -0.82 -0.32 -3.56
N PHE A 85 0.00 0.69 -3.35
CA PHE A 85 1.26 0.56 -2.63
C PHE A 85 1.00 0.48 -1.12
N MET A 86 1.60 -0.51 -0.45
CA MET A 86 1.54 -0.66 1.00
C MET A 86 2.51 0.34 1.68
N ALA A 87 2.25 1.64 1.56
CA ALA A 87 2.95 2.68 2.30
C ALA A 87 2.53 2.67 3.77
N ASP A 88 3.47 2.89 4.70
CA ASP A 88 3.21 2.84 6.13
C ASP A 88 2.10 3.81 6.53
N GLU A 89 2.17 5.05 6.03
CA GLU A 89 1.18 6.10 6.26
C GLU A 89 -0.22 5.71 5.79
N SER A 90 -0.30 5.10 4.61
CA SER A 90 -1.55 4.63 4.02
C SER A 90 -2.15 3.48 4.83
N VAL A 91 -1.33 2.54 5.30
CA VAL A 91 -1.79 1.44 6.15
C VAL A 91 -2.23 1.94 7.52
N TRP A 92 -1.54 2.92 8.11
CA TRP A 92 -1.96 3.53 9.37
C TRP A 92 -3.30 4.26 9.24
N GLY A 93 -3.50 5.01 8.16
CA GLY A 93 -4.74 5.72 7.88
C GLY A 93 -5.94 4.78 7.66
N ILE A 94 -5.71 3.66 6.96
CA ILE A 94 -6.75 2.69 6.62
C ILE A 94 -7.05 1.72 7.76
N LEU A 95 -6.04 1.01 8.25
CA LEU A 95 -6.21 -0.06 9.23
C LEU A 95 -6.22 0.45 10.68
N GLY A 96 -5.83 1.71 10.92
CA GLY A 96 -5.78 2.30 12.27
C GLY A 96 -4.77 1.61 13.19
N LYS A 97 -3.79 0.88 12.64
CA LYS A 97 -2.77 0.15 13.39
C LYS A 97 -1.51 1.00 13.53
N GLN A 98 -0.82 0.90 14.67
CA GLN A 98 0.47 1.54 14.88
C GLN A 98 1.68 0.63 14.56
N SER A 99 1.47 -0.70 14.55
CA SER A 99 2.52 -1.68 14.27
C SER A 99 2.20 -2.47 13.02
N LEU A 100 3.14 -2.48 12.07
CA LEU A 100 3.05 -3.15 10.77
C LEU A 100 3.89 -4.43 10.80
N LYS A 101 3.29 -5.53 10.37
CA LYS A 101 3.94 -6.83 10.22
C LYS A 101 4.55 -7.02 8.83
N TYR A 102 4.10 -6.24 7.85
CA TYR A 102 4.56 -6.29 6.46
C TYR A 102 4.44 -7.70 5.84
N ASP A 103 3.44 -8.46 6.30
CA ASP A 103 3.17 -9.80 5.80
C ASP A 103 2.08 -9.76 4.71
N LEU A 104 1.94 -10.86 3.98
CA LEU A 104 0.95 -10.99 2.91
C LEU A 104 -0.48 -10.78 3.43
N LYS A 105 -0.79 -11.28 4.63
CA LYS A 105 -2.15 -11.20 5.20
C LYS A 105 -2.53 -9.74 5.43
N GLU A 106 -1.63 -8.95 6.00
CA GLU A 106 -1.84 -7.54 6.26
C GLU A 106 -1.98 -6.75 4.95
N TYR A 107 -1.19 -7.09 3.93
CA TYR A 107 -1.33 -6.48 2.62
C TYR A 107 -2.69 -6.76 1.97
N LEU A 108 -3.20 -7.99 2.08
CA LEU A 108 -4.53 -8.33 1.54
C LEU A 108 -5.64 -7.57 2.27
N CYS A 109 -5.60 -7.48 3.60
CA CYS A 109 -6.56 -6.67 4.35
C CYS A 109 -6.49 -5.18 3.98
N PHE A 110 -5.28 -4.65 3.76
CA PHE A 110 -5.11 -3.27 3.28
C PHE A 110 -5.77 -3.08 1.91
N MET A 111 -5.56 -4.01 0.98
CA MET A 111 -6.15 -3.93 -0.37
C MET A 111 -7.66 -4.05 -0.38
N GLU A 112 -8.26 -4.90 0.46
CA GLU A 112 -9.72 -4.99 0.59
C GLU A 112 -10.34 -3.63 0.96
N GLU A 113 -9.76 -2.94 1.94
CA GLU A 113 -10.23 -1.62 2.36
C GLU A 113 -10.01 -0.54 1.29
N ILE A 114 -8.85 -0.56 0.60
CA ILE A 114 -8.57 0.37 -0.51
C ILE A 114 -9.60 0.21 -1.63
N LEU A 115 -9.90 -1.03 -2.04
CA LEU A 115 -10.87 -1.30 -3.11
C LEU A 115 -12.29 -0.91 -2.68
N SER A 116 -12.65 -1.14 -1.41
CA SER A 116 -13.92 -0.68 -0.83
C SER A 116 -14.06 0.85 -0.92
N ILE A 117 -13.00 1.59 -0.55
CA ILE A 117 -13.00 3.05 -0.63
C ILE A 117 -13.05 3.53 -2.08
N ARG A 118 -12.24 2.93 -2.95
CA ARG A 118 -12.23 3.24 -4.39
C ARG A 118 -13.62 3.12 -4.99
N ASN A 119 -14.30 1.98 -4.78
CA ASN A 119 -15.64 1.75 -5.31
C ASN A 119 -16.62 2.81 -4.82
N ARG A 120 -16.63 3.08 -3.51
CA ARG A 120 -17.49 4.12 -2.93
C ARG A 120 -17.22 5.51 -3.51
N LEU A 121 -15.95 5.89 -3.71
CA LEU A 121 -15.59 7.20 -4.27
C LEU A 121 -15.96 7.32 -5.74
N THR A 122 -15.77 6.27 -6.53
CA THR A 122 -16.17 6.22 -7.94
C THR A 122 -17.70 6.23 -8.12
N GLU A 123 -18.45 5.61 -7.21
CA GLU A 123 -19.93 5.68 -7.22
C GLU A 123 -20.47 7.07 -6.87
N GLN A 124 -19.76 7.81 -6.02
CA GLN A 124 -20.19 9.12 -5.50
C GLN A 124 -19.71 10.31 -6.34
N GLY A 125 -18.72 10.11 -7.21
CA GLY A 125 -18.02 11.17 -7.90
C GLY A 125 -18.04 11.03 -9.42
N GLU A 126 -17.71 12.12 -10.10
CA GLU A 126 -17.52 12.12 -11.56
C GLU A 126 -16.13 11.60 -11.98
N ILE A 127 -15.20 11.51 -11.02
CA ILE A 127 -13.82 11.10 -11.25
C ILE A 127 -13.70 9.59 -10.98
N SER A 128 -13.16 8.86 -11.96
CA SER A 128 -12.80 7.46 -11.79
C SER A 128 -11.58 7.33 -10.88
N TRP A 129 -11.78 6.78 -9.67
CA TRP A 129 -10.70 6.54 -8.72
C TRP A 129 -10.02 5.21 -9.01
N THR A 130 -8.69 5.23 -8.97
CA THR A 130 -7.85 4.02 -9.02
C THR A 130 -7.46 3.60 -7.60
N ALA A 131 -7.11 2.32 -7.41
CA ALA A 131 -6.58 1.86 -6.11
C ALA A 131 -5.36 2.68 -5.67
N HIS A 132 -4.45 2.98 -6.61
CA HIS A 132 -3.28 3.80 -6.34
C HIS A 132 -3.62 5.26 -5.97
N ASN A 133 -4.61 5.89 -6.62
CA ASN A 133 -5.00 7.26 -6.30
C ASN A 133 -5.60 7.37 -4.91
N VAL A 134 -6.37 6.38 -4.48
CA VAL A 134 -6.89 6.30 -3.10
C VAL A 134 -5.73 6.26 -2.11
N GLU A 135 -4.76 5.40 -2.35
CA GLU A 135 -3.55 5.29 -1.53
C GLU A 135 -2.75 6.59 -1.49
N LEU A 136 -2.47 7.20 -2.63
CA LEU A 136 -1.74 8.47 -2.70
C LEU A 136 -2.48 9.61 -2.00
N CYS A 137 -3.81 9.64 -2.07
CA CYS A 137 -4.62 10.62 -1.35
C CYS A 137 -4.42 10.51 0.16
N ILE A 138 -4.47 9.30 0.70
CA ILE A 138 -4.26 9.03 2.13
C ILE A 138 -2.83 9.35 2.54
N TRP A 139 -1.84 8.91 1.75
CA TRP A 139 -0.44 9.21 1.99
C TRP A 139 -0.18 10.72 2.00
N THR A 140 -0.73 11.46 1.04
CA THR A 140 -0.60 12.92 0.95
C THR A 140 -1.23 13.60 2.15
N PHE A 141 -2.41 13.14 2.57
CA PHE A 141 -3.08 13.65 3.76
C PHE A 141 -2.21 13.51 5.01
N TYR A 142 -1.68 12.31 5.23
CA TYR A 142 -0.80 12.04 6.36
C TYR A 142 0.49 12.87 6.31
N GLN A 143 1.08 13.01 5.12
CA GLN A 143 2.31 13.78 4.95
C GLN A 143 2.09 15.28 5.21
N ALA A 144 0.96 15.85 4.83
CA ALA A 144 0.63 17.23 5.13
C ALA A 144 0.37 17.46 6.63
N GLU A 145 -0.37 16.57 7.30
CA GLU A 145 -0.51 16.63 8.76
C GLU A 145 0.87 16.60 9.45
N ARG A 146 1.78 15.76 8.96
CA ARG A 146 3.17 15.67 9.47
C ARG A 146 3.98 16.95 9.25
N LEU A 147 3.71 17.69 8.17
CA LEU A 147 4.38 18.95 7.84
C LEU A 147 3.67 20.19 8.40
N GLY A 148 2.54 20.02 9.08
CA GLY A 148 1.72 21.14 9.56
C GLY A 148 1.02 21.92 8.45
N VAL A 149 0.81 21.31 7.29
CA VAL A 149 0.08 21.91 6.16
C VAL A 149 -1.39 21.57 6.30
N GLU A 150 -2.25 22.60 6.38
CA GLU A 150 -3.70 22.42 6.36
C GLU A 150 -4.18 22.11 4.94
N ILE A 151 -4.64 20.87 4.70
CA ILE A 151 -5.20 20.46 3.41
C ILE A 151 -6.64 20.95 3.23
N SER A 152 -7.41 21.08 4.32
CA SER A 152 -8.74 21.69 4.30
C SER A 152 -9.21 22.03 5.73
N PRO A 153 -9.88 23.17 5.95
CA PRO A 153 -10.46 23.54 7.25
C PRO A 153 -11.61 22.61 7.69
N GLU A 154 -12.21 21.83 6.78
CA GLU A 154 -13.37 20.98 7.07
C GLU A 154 -13.00 19.55 7.53
N VAL A 155 -11.78 19.11 7.24
CA VAL A 155 -11.31 17.75 7.57
C VAL A 155 -10.54 17.79 8.90
N LYS A 156 -11.25 17.56 10.01
CA LYS A 156 -10.63 17.49 11.35
C LYS A 156 -9.63 16.33 11.44
N SER A 157 -8.49 16.59 12.10
CA SER A 157 -7.35 15.69 12.23
C SER A 157 -7.71 14.22 12.56
N THR A 158 -6.93 13.30 12.00
CA THR A 158 -7.03 11.84 12.19
C THR A 158 -7.06 11.41 13.67
N LYS A 159 -6.48 12.22 14.56
CA LYS A 159 -6.48 11.98 16.01
C LYS A 159 -7.89 12.02 16.61
N GLU A 160 -8.80 12.84 16.10
CA GLU A 160 -10.19 12.91 16.59
C GLU A 160 -11.07 11.78 16.06
N SER A 161 -10.86 11.34 14.82
CA SER A 161 -11.65 10.29 14.18
C SER A 161 -11.31 8.89 14.72
N LEU A 162 -10.05 8.63 15.10
CA LEU A 162 -9.64 7.42 15.84
C LEU A 162 -10.28 7.37 17.26
N LYS A 163 -10.37 8.52 17.94
CA LYS A 163 -11.08 8.65 19.23
C LYS A 163 -12.56 8.28 19.09
N ARG A 164 -13.24 8.78 18.05
CA ARG A 164 -14.64 8.42 17.75
C ARG A 164 -14.84 6.92 17.44
N LYS A 165 -13.92 6.27 16.71
CA LYS A 165 -13.99 4.80 16.47
C LYS A 165 -13.81 4.00 17.77
N SER A 166 -12.89 4.39 18.65
CA SER A 166 -12.71 3.73 19.96
C SER A 166 -13.94 3.89 20.87
N GLU A 167 -14.55 5.08 20.92
CA GLU A 167 -15.75 5.33 21.73
C GLU A 167 -16.99 4.60 21.20
N ASN A 168 -17.16 4.53 19.89
CA ASN A 168 -18.27 3.77 19.28
C ASN A 168 -18.08 2.25 19.38
N GLY A 169 -16.85 1.75 19.37
CA GLY A 169 -16.53 0.34 19.67
C GLY A 169 -16.92 -0.03 21.10
N ILE A 170 -16.59 0.82 22.08
CA ILE A 170 -16.94 0.62 23.50
C ILE A 170 -18.46 0.66 23.72
N LYS A 171 -19.20 1.55 23.03
CA LYS A 171 -20.66 1.63 23.12
C LYS A 171 -21.36 0.41 22.51
N LYS A 172 -20.84 -0.17 21.42
CA LYS A 172 -21.40 -1.40 20.82
C LYS A 172 -21.19 -2.65 21.67
N VAL A 173 -20.06 -2.77 22.38
CA VAL A 173 -19.79 -3.90 23.29
C VAL A 173 -20.74 -3.86 24.50
N LYS A 174 -21.03 -2.69 25.07
CA LYS A 174 -21.96 -2.55 26.20
C LYS A 174 -23.44 -2.84 25.86
N LYS A 175 -23.83 -2.79 24.57
CA LYS A 175 -25.21 -3.10 24.13
C LYS A 175 -25.48 -4.58 23.84
N LYS A 176 -24.43 -5.42 23.75
CA LYS A 176 -24.57 -6.88 23.50
C LYS A 176 -24.56 -7.74 24.77
N GLN A 177 -24.50 -7.12 25.96
CA GLN A 177 -24.42 -7.80 27.26
C GLN A 177 -25.65 -7.57 28.16
N LYS A 178 -26.80 -7.22 27.57
CA LYS A 178 -28.10 -7.22 28.26
C LYS A 178 -29.08 -8.09 27.52
#